data_AF-A0A3C0AJP6-F1
#
_entry.id   AF-A0A3C0AJP6-F1
#
_cell.length_a   1.000
_cell.length_b   1.000
_cell.length_c   1.000
_cell.angle_alpha   90.00
_cell.angle_beta   90.00
_cell.angle_gamma   90.00
#
_symmetry.space_group_name_H-M   'P 1'
#
loop_
_entity.id
_entity.type
_entity.pdbx_description
1 polymer ?
#
loop_
_entity_poly.entity_id
_entity_poly.type
_entity_poly.pdbx_seq_one_letter_code
_entity_poly.pdbx_strand_id
1 'polypeptide(L)'
;MATVTLGTSRDKQRVDGLFEEELQRFMLHYYFPSFSVGECRPIRGPGRREIGHGCLAERSVLPVLPSEEDFPYTIRVISDILESNGSSSMASVCSATLALMDAGVP
;
A
#
# COMPACT_ATOMS: atom_id res chain seq x y z
N MET A 1 -10.12 5.03 2.41
CA MET A 1 -10.36 4.60 1.02
C MET A 1 -9.14 3.82 0.57
N ALA A 2 -9.31 2.73 -0.18
CA ALA A 2 -8.20 2.03 -0.80
C ALA A 2 -8.44 1.93 -2.30
N THR A 3 -7.39 2.14 -3.09
CA THR A 3 -7.43 2.06 -4.55
C THR A 3 -6.32 1.13 -5.01
N VAL A 4 -6.67 0.16 -5.84
CA VAL A 4 -5.73 -0.77 -6.46
C VAL A 4 -5.46 -0.33 -7.89
N THR A 5 -4.20 -0.42 -8.29
CA THR A 5 -3.77 -0.23 -9.68
C THR A 5 -2.94 -1.43 -10.10
N LEU A 6 -3.32 -2.03 -11.22
CA LEU A 6 -2.60 -3.12 -11.87
C LEU A 6 -1.68 -2.54 -12.95
N GLY A 7 -0.39 -2.82 -12.82
CA GLY A 7 0.65 -2.42 -13.75
C GLY A 7 1.31 -3.60 -14.42
N THR A 8 2.17 -3.30 -15.38
CA THR A 8 3.01 -4.28 -16.08
C THR A 8 4.27 -4.60 -15.28
N SER A 9 5.07 -5.55 -15.76
CA SER A 9 6.39 -5.86 -15.18
C SER A 9 7.37 -4.68 -15.17
N ARG A 10 7.16 -3.66 -16.02
CA ARG A 10 7.97 -2.43 -16.04
C ARG A 10 7.65 -1.49 -14.88
N ASP A 11 6.49 -1.66 -14.25
CA ASP A 11 6.02 -0.81 -13.15
C ASP A 11 6.49 -1.32 -11.78
N LYS A 12 7.21 -2.45 -11.74
CA LYS A 12 7.84 -2.97 -10.51
C LYS A 12 8.80 -1.93 -9.95
N GLN A 13 8.77 -1.73 -8.64
CA GLN A 13 9.67 -0.82 -7.97
C GLN A 13 11.06 -1.45 -7.87
N ARG A 14 12.06 -0.77 -8.42
CA ARG A 14 13.47 -1.10 -8.21
C ARG A 14 13.91 -0.56 -6.85
N VAL A 15 14.38 -1.45 -5.99
CA VAL A 15 14.94 -1.13 -4.69
C VAL A 15 16.43 -1.43 -4.74
N ASP A 16 17.23 -0.38 -4.86
CA ASP A 16 18.69 -0.45 -4.80
C ASP A 16 19.12 -0.57 -3.33
N GLY A 17 19.12 -1.81 -2.85
CA GLY A 17 19.47 -2.15 -1.47
C GLY A 17 20.99 -2.16 -1.25
N LEU A 18 21.40 -2.28 0.02
CA LEU A 18 22.83 -2.34 0.37
C LEU A 18 23.54 -3.59 -0.16
N PHE A 19 22.81 -4.67 -0.40
CA PHE A 19 23.38 -5.96 -0.78
C PHE A 19 22.93 -6.42 -2.17
N GLU A 20 21.62 -6.34 -2.43
CA GLU A 20 21.02 -6.81 -3.67
C GLU A 20 20.01 -5.78 -4.19
N GLU A 21 19.90 -5.71 -5.52
CA GLU A 21 18.82 -4.97 -6.18
C GLU A 21 17.58 -5.86 -6.21
N GLU A 22 16.48 -5.37 -5.63
CA GLU A 22 15.20 -6.10 -5.58
C GLU A 22 14.17 -5.42 -6.49
N LEU A 23 13.37 -6.23 -7.18
CA LEU A 23 12.20 -5.77 -7.95
C LEU A 23 10.93 -6.09 -7.18
N GLN A 24 10.40 -5.09 -6.47
CA GLN A 24 9.20 -5.23 -5.68
C GLN A 24 7.95 -5.16 -6.58
N ARG A 25 7.20 -6.27 -6.67
CA ARG A 25 5.95 -6.33 -7.47
C ARG A 25 4.72 -5.81 -6.73
N PHE A 26 4.76 -5.78 -5.40
CA PHE A 26 3.63 -5.36 -4.57
C PHE A 26 4.03 -4.17 -3.73
N MET A 27 3.29 -3.08 -3.85
CA MET A 27 3.55 -1.83 -3.13
C MET A 27 2.28 -1.41 -2.39
N LEU A 28 2.40 -1.06 -1.11
CA LEU A 28 1.31 -0.43 -0.36
C LEU A 28 1.73 0.93 0.16
N HIS A 29 1.15 1.98 -0.41
CA HIS A 29 1.37 3.35 -0.01
C HIS A 29 0.26 3.83 0.91
N TYR A 30 0.64 4.20 2.14
CA TYR A 30 -0.26 4.71 3.15
C TYR A 30 -0.16 6.23 3.22
N TYR A 31 -1.29 6.92 3.09
CA TYR A 31 -1.37 8.37 3.09
C TYR A 31 -2.25 8.88 4.23
N PHE A 32 -1.69 9.75 5.08
CA PHE A 32 -2.36 10.27 6.27
C PHE A 32 -2.43 11.81 6.24
N PRO A 33 -3.36 12.38 5.46
CA PRO A 33 -3.51 13.83 5.37
C PRO A 33 -4.00 14.41 6.70
N SER A 34 -3.62 15.66 7.01
CA SER A 34 -3.97 16.29 8.29
C SER A 34 -5.48 16.45 8.52
N PHE A 35 -6.25 16.61 7.44
CA PHE A 35 -7.71 16.72 7.52
C PHE A 35 -8.36 15.46 8.09
N SER A 36 -7.70 14.30 8.01
CA SER A 36 -8.23 13.03 8.53
C SER A 36 -8.47 13.03 10.04
N VAL A 37 -7.84 13.96 10.75
CA VAL A 37 -8.01 14.20 12.19
C VAL A 37 -8.60 15.60 12.48
N GLY A 38 -9.13 16.28 11.46
CA GLY A 38 -9.70 17.62 11.59
C GLY A 38 -8.67 18.74 11.78
N GLU A 39 -7.40 18.49 11.49
CA GLU A 39 -6.32 19.48 11.64
C GLU A 39 -5.86 20.08 10.30
N CYS A 40 -5.37 21.31 10.34
CA CYS A 40 -4.75 21.98 9.20
C CYS A 40 -3.22 21.97 9.33
N ARG A 41 -2.53 21.23 8.46
CA ARG A 41 -1.06 21.23 8.37
C ARG A 41 -0.61 21.18 6.91
N PRO A 42 0.58 21.72 6.56
CA PRO A 42 1.11 21.60 5.21
C PRO A 42 1.28 20.14 4.80
N ILE A 43 0.85 19.80 3.59
CA ILE A 43 1.11 18.48 3.00
C ILE A 43 2.61 18.42 2.67
N ARG A 44 3.28 17.43 3.25
CA ARG A 44 4.70 17.12 3.00
C ARG A 44 4.81 15.67 2.50
N GLY A 45 6.01 15.26 2.13
CA GLY A 45 6.29 13.85 1.86
C GLY A 45 6.01 12.96 3.09
N PRO A 46 5.85 11.65 2.89
CA PRO A 46 5.48 10.72 3.94
C PRO A 46 6.53 10.69 5.06
N GLY A 47 6.06 10.83 6.29
CA GLY A 47 6.86 10.70 7.50
C GLY A 47 7.09 9.23 7.87
N ARG A 48 7.93 9.02 8.89
CA ARG A 48 8.29 7.67 9.39
C ARG A 48 7.07 6.84 9.81
N ARG A 49 6.06 7.47 10.42
CA ARG A 49 4.83 6.78 10.85
C ARG A 49 4.03 6.26 9.67
N GLU A 50 3.89 7.05 8.61
CA GLU A 50 3.14 6.67 7.41
C GLU A 50 3.82 5.52 6.69
N ILE A 51 5.15 5.59 6.54
CA ILE A 51 5.95 4.50 5.99
C ILE A 51 5.82 3.24 6.84
N GLY A 52 5.91 3.35 8.17
CA GLY A 52 5.77 2.22 9.09
C GLY A 52 4.38 1.56 9.03
N HIS A 53 3.32 2.36 8.98
CA HIS A 53 1.95 1.85 8.82
C HIS A 53 1.73 1.20 7.46
N GLY A 54 2.28 1.80 6.39
CA GLY A 54 2.27 1.21 5.05
C GLY A 54 2.95 -0.15 5.03
N CYS A 55 4.17 -0.24 5.55
CA CYS A 55 4.91 -1.50 5.65
C CYS A 55 4.18 -2.56 6.51
N LEU A 56 3.55 -2.16 7.61
CA LEU A 56 2.74 -3.08 8.43
C LEU A 56 1.58 -3.66 7.62
N ALA A 57 0.83 -2.81 6.92
CA ALA A 57 -0.29 -3.25 6.11
C ALA A 57 0.17 -4.10 4.92
N GLU A 58 1.27 -3.71 4.27
CA GLU A 58 1.88 -4.44 3.18
C GLU A 58 2.24 -5.87 3.61
N ARG A 59 2.98 -6.01 4.73
CA ARG A 59 3.41 -7.31 5.25
C ARG A 59 2.25 -8.18 5.72
N SER A 60 1.12 -7.58 6.06
CA SER A 60 -0.09 -8.31 6.47
C SER A 60 -0.84 -8.90 5.26
N VAL A 61 -0.79 -8.22 4.11
CA VAL A 61 -1.49 -8.65 2.88
C VAL A 61 -0.58 -9.51 1.99
N LEU A 62 0.74 -9.31 2.05
CA LEU A 62 1.73 -10.04 1.24
C LEU A 62 1.55 -11.58 1.25
N PRO A 63 1.26 -12.26 2.39
CA PRO A 63 1.16 -13.72 2.44
C PRO A 63 -0.04 -14.30 1.68
N VAL A 64 -1.06 -13.49 1.37
CA VAL A 64 -2.28 -13.93 0.67
C VAL A 64 -2.27 -13.54 -0.81
N LEU A 65 -1.22 -12.89 -1.30
CA LEU A 65 -1.14 -12.53 -2.71
C LEU A 65 -0.79 -13.75 -3.58
N PRO A 66 -1.41 -13.87 -4.77
CA PRO A 66 -1.14 -14.97 -5.71
C PRO A 66 0.29 -14.90 -6.23
N SER A 67 0.88 -16.00 -6.68
CA SER A 67 2.25 -15.99 -7.21
C SER A 67 2.38 -15.11 -8.47
N GLU A 68 3.61 -14.78 -8.90
CA GLU A 68 3.81 -14.03 -10.15
C GLU A 68 3.42 -14.86 -11.38
N GLU A 69 3.52 -16.19 -11.31
CA GLU A 69 3.12 -17.09 -12.39
C GLU A 69 1.60 -17.11 -12.57
N ASP A 70 0.84 -17.09 -11.48
CA ASP A 70 -0.62 -17.10 -11.49
C ASP A 70 -1.22 -15.72 -11.81
N PHE A 71 -0.55 -14.65 -11.39
CA PHE A 71 -1.02 -13.28 -11.58
C PHE A 71 0.15 -12.34 -11.93
N PRO A 72 0.48 -12.20 -13.23
CA PRO A 72 1.68 -11.51 -13.72
C PRO A 72 1.51 -9.99 -13.80
N TYR A 73 0.90 -9.39 -12.77
CA TYR A 73 0.72 -7.95 -12.66
C TYR A 73 1.52 -7.38 -11.49
N THR A 74 2.01 -6.16 -11.67
CA THR A 74 2.48 -5.34 -10.57
C THR A 74 1.27 -4.75 -9.87
N ILE A 75 1.21 -4.87 -8.54
CA ILE A 75 0.06 -4.44 -7.75
C ILE A 75 0.49 -3.25 -6.91
N ARG A 76 -0.18 -2.11 -7.08
CA ARG A 76 -0.03 -0.95 -6.21
C ARG A 76 -1.34 -0.67 -5.49
N VAL A 77 -1.27 -0.66 -4.16
CA VAL A 77 -2.36 -0.25 -3.28
C VAL A 77 -2.04 1.14 -2.75
N ILE A 78 -2.96 2.08 -2.89
CA ILE A 78 -2.93 3.36 -2.20
C ILE A 78 -4.02 3.35 -1.14
N SER A 79 -3.66 3.56 0.12
CA SER A 79 -4.58 3.66 1.25
C SER A 79 -4.64 5.12 1.72
N ASP A 80 -5.72 5.80 1.33
CA ASP A 80 -6.01 7.17 1.74
C ASP A 80 -6.85 7.17 3.01
N ILE A 81 -6.27 7.63 4.10
CA ILE A 81 -6.96 7.78 5.37
C ILE A 81 -7.76 9.09 5.33
N LEU A 82 -9.06 8.97 5.09
CA LEU A 82 -9.95 10.13 5.00
C LEU A 82 -10.46 10.59 6.37
N GLU A 83 -10.53 9.67 7.33
CA GLU A 83 -10.90 9.91 8.72
C GLU A 83 -10.10 8.96 9.63
N SER A 84 -9.72 9.41 10.82
CA SER A 84 -8.96 8.61 11.77
C SER A 84 -9.32 8.92 13.22
N ASN A 85 -9.94 7.94 13.89
CA ASN A 85 -10.14 7.93 15.34
C ASN A 85 -9.74 6.58 15.96
N GLY A 86 -8.83 5.85 15.31
CA GLY A 86 -8.44 4.50 15.70
C GLY A 86 -7.27 3.97 14.86
N SER A 87 -7.07 2.65 14.87
CA SER A 87 -5.99 2.01 14.11
C SER A 87 -6.25 2.05 12.60
N SER A 88 -5.83 3.16 11.98
CA SER A 88 -5.93 3.37 10.54
C SER A 88 -5.07 2.40 9.73
N SER A 89 -4.00 1.84 10.31
CA SER A 89 -3.22 0.78 9.68
C SER A 89 -4.00 -0.53 9.52
N MET A 90 -4.80 -0.92 10.53
CA MET A 90 -5.67 -2.10 10.39
C MET A 90 -6.83 -1.83 9.43
N ALA A 91 -7.35 -0.60 9.41
CA ALA A 91 -8.30 -0.19 8.39
C ALA A 91 -7.70 -0.29 6.97
N SER A 92 -6.41 0.04 6.80
CA SER A 92 -5.68 -0.17 5.55
C SER A 92 -5.58 -1.64 5.15
N VAL A 93 -5.34 -2.56 6.09
CA VAL A 93 -5.34 -4.00 5.79
C VAL A 93 -6.70 -4.45 5.28
N CYS A 94 -7.77 -4.17 6.01
CA CYS A 94 -9.12 -4.59 5.60
C CYS A 94 -9.53 -3.99 4.25
N SER A 95 -9.28 -2.69 4.06
CA SER A 95 -9.63 -2.01 2.82
C SER A 95 -8.77 -2.47 1.63
N ALA A 96 -7.49 -2.77 1.85
CA ALA A 96 -6.62 -3.36 0.84
C ALA A 96 -7.12 -4.74 0.40
N THR A 97 -7.49 -5.62 1.34
CA THR A 97 -8.05 -6.94 0.98
C THR A 97 -9.29 -6.81 0.11
N LEU A 98 -10.26 -5.98 0.51
CA LEU A 98 -11.48 -5.77 -0.26
C LEU A 98 -11.19 -5.16 -1.64
N ALA A 99 -10.29 -4.18 -1.71
CA ALA A 99 -9.94 -3.53 -2.98
C ALA A 99 -9.18 -4.48 -3.93
N LEU A 100 -8.37 -5.40 -3.40
CA LEU A 100 -7.71 -6.44 -4.21
C LEU A 100 -8.71 -7.42 -4.80
N MET A 101 -9.70 -7.86 -4.00
CA MET A 101 -10.78 -8.72 -4.49
C MET A 101 -11.62 -8.01 -5.57
N ASP A 102 -11.95 -6.73 -5.37
CA ASP A 102 -12.67 -5.90 -6.35
C ASP A 102 -11.88 -5.72 -7.66
N ALA A 103 -10.55 -5.57 -7.55
CA ALA A 103 -9.65 -5.51 -8.70
C ALA A 103 -9.44 -6.86 -9.41
N GLY A 104 -10.05 -7.94 -8.93
CA GLY A 104 -9.94 -9.28 -9.53
C GLY A 104 -8.60 -9.98 -9.26
N VAL A 105 -7.92 -9.63 -8.17
CA VAL A 105 -6.72 -10.37 -7.72
C VAL A 105 -7.19 -11.70 -7.09
N PRO A 106 -6.75 -12.85 -7.63
CA PRO A 106 -7.18 -14.18 -7.17
C PRO A 106 -6.58 -14.60 -5.83
#